data_AF-A0A535MLW8-F1
#
_entry.id   AF-A0A535MLW8-F1
#
_cell.length_a   1.000
_cell.length_b   1.000
_cell.length_c   1.000
_cell.angle_alpha   90.00
_cell.angle_beta   90.00
_cell.angle_gamma   90.00
#
_symmetry.space_group_name_H-M   'P 1'
#
loop_
_entity.id
_entity.type
_entity.pdbx_description
1 polymer ?
#
loop_
_entity_poly.entity_id
_entity_poly.type
_entity_poly.pdbx_seq_one_letter_code
_entity_poly.pdbx_strand_id
1 'polypeptide(L)'
;MTKRSRVVILPIALAAGIVVMLVFGIFWGLVVLAFGVAAAVLVAKRPPRRATGWGAGWKPAIQHQELPPPPQDPEMLYGEPLVETFASHAPPLADLALPPALRGQLDGFALGRAKRIVEAPDLLTHAAADSESWPQVEEAVARALAVAEAHHVEVGGDGKPRLVQALALCATQGVLLAEWRQLEDGATVWDGSAARVRLSDAYAILRIAEASQRRLLPDLFAGVLRRGAEFELSLLVPYAIAQGFYLRLHGNPPRVAAA
;
A
#
# COMPACT_ATOMS: atom_id res chain seq x y z
N MET A 1 6.37 -5.90 21.49
CA MET A 1 7.48 -6.25 22.40
C MET A 1 8.57 -6.91 21.59
N THR A 2 9.79 -6.37 21.70
CA THR A 2 10.93 -6.58 20.80
C THR A 2 11.53 -7.99 20.94
N LYS A 3 12.26 -8.44 19.90
CA LYS A 3 13.01 -9.73 19.80
C LYS A 3 13.74 -10.18 21.07
N ARG A 4 14.04 -9.28 22.02
CA ARG A 4 14.70 -9.56 23.31
C ARG A 4 13.95 -10.52 24.23
N SER A 5 12.61 -10.55 24.25
CA SER A 5 11.87 -11.42 25.21
C SER A 5 12.01 -12.91 24.88
N ARG A 6 12.16 -13.24 23.59
CA ARG A 6 12.28 -14.62 23.08
C ARG A 6 13.62 -15.25 23.44
N VAL A 7 14.67 -14.42 23.53
CA VAL A 7 16.04 -14.86 23.80
C VAL A 7 16.25 -15.22 25.28
N VAL A 8 15.38 -14.75 26.20
CA VAL A 8 15.56 -14.97 27.65
C VAL A 8 14.72 -16.13 28.19
N ILE A 9 13.52 -16.38 27.65
CA ILE A 9 12.60 -17.39 28.21
C ILE A 9 13.09 -18.82 27.94
N LEU A 10 13.62 -19.09 26.74
CA LEU A 10 14.08 -20.42 26.34
C LEU A 10 15.29 -20.92 27.16
N PRO A 11 16.37 -20.14 27.39
CA PRO A 11 17.49 -20.61 28.20
C PRO A 11 17.11 -20.80 29.68
N ILE A 12 16.17 -20.01 30.23
CA ILE A 12 15.68 -20.17 31.61
C ILE A 12 14.88 -21.47 31.75
N ALA A 13 13.98 -21.76 30.80
CA ALA A 13 13.21 -23.00 30.81
C ALA A 13 14.11 -24.24 30.66
N LEU A 14 15.17 -24.14 29.84
CA LEU A 14 16.16 -25.20 29.68
C LEU A 14 16.95 -25.44 30.99
N ALA A 15 17.46 -24.37 31.61
CA ALA A 15 18.21 -24.48 32.87
C ALA A 15 17.34 -25.05 34.01
N ALA A 16 16.10 -24.58 34.14
CA ALA A 16 15.14 -25.11 35.12
C ALA A 16 14.79 -26.59 34.85
N GLY A 17 14.61 -26.96 33.58
CA GLY A 17 14.37 -28.35 33.18
C GLY A 17 15.49 -29.28 33.60
N ILE A 18 16.75 -28.89 33.39
CA ILE A 18 17.93 -29.68 33.79
C ILE A 18 17.99 -29.87 35.31
N VAL A 19 17.76 -28.81 36.08
CA VAL A 19 17.78 -28.88 37.56
C VAL A 19 16.67 -29.80 38.07
N VAL A 20 15.45 -29.68 37.55
CA VAL A 20 14.32 -30.53 37.95
C VAL A 20 14.58 -31.99 37.56
N MET A 21 15.19 -32.23 36.41
CA MET A 21 15.53 -33.58 35.94
C MET A 21 16.54 -34.27 36.86
N LEU A 22 17.52 -33.51 37.38
CA LEU A 22 18.53 -34.00 38.32
C LEU A 22 17.96 -34.30 39.72
N VAL A 23 16.94 -33.56 40.18
CA VAL A 23 16.41 -33.68 41.54
C VAL A 23 15.18 -34.57 41.64
N PHE A 24 14.28 -34.51 40.66
CA PHE A 24 12.97 -35.17 40.68
C PHE A 24 12.79 -36.22 39.58
N GLY A 25 13.83 -36.45 38.78
CA GLY A 25 13.86 -37.47 37.73
C GLY A 25 13.32 -37.01 36.38
N ILE A 26 13.53 -37.87 35.39
CA ILE A 26 13.35 -37.59 33.95
C ILE A 26 11.93 -37.13 33.61
N PHE A 27 10.93 -37.76 34.22
CA PHE A 27 9.52 -37.50 33.93
C PHE A 27 9.14 -36.04 34.24
N TRP A 28 9.52 -35.52 35.41
CA TRP A 28 9.20 -34.14 35.80
C TRP A 28 10.01 -33.11 35.01
N GLY A 29 11.25 -33.44 34.62
CA GLY A 29 12.05 -32.59 33.72
C GLY A 29 11.39 -32.40 32.36
N LEU A 30 10.82 -33.46 31.78
CA LEU A 30 10.09 -33.40 30.51
C LEU A 30 8.81 -32.56 30.60
N VAL A 31 8.08 -32.64 31.71
CA VAL A 31 6.86 -31.82 31.94
C VAL A 31 7.21 -30.33 31.96
N VAL A 32 8.28 -29.95 32.67
CA VAL A 32 8.73 -28.54 32.74
C VAL A 32 9.18 -28.03 31.36
N LEU A 33 9.90 -28.84 30.60
CA LEU A 33 10.31 -28.52 29.24
C LEU A 33 9.11 -28.35 28.30
N ALA A 34 8.13 -29.26 28.37
CA ALA A 34 6.91 -29.17 27.57
C ALA A 34 6.11 -27.90 27.89
N PHE A 35 5.99 -27.54 29.17
CA PHE A 35 5.35 -26.28 29.58
C PHE A 35 6.13 -25.04 29.13
N GLY A 36 7.46 -25.06 29.21
CA GLY A 36 8.31 -23.96 28.74
C GLY A 36 8.19 -23.72 27.24
N VAL A 37 8.16 -24.80 26.44
CA VAL A 37 7.95 -24.72 24.99
C VAL A 37 6.52 -24.26 24.67
N ALA A 38 5.50 -24.79 25.35
CA ALA A 38 4.12 -24.35 25.17
C ALA A 38 3.94 -22.86 25.50
N ALA A 39 4.57 -22.38 26.58
CA ALA A 39 4.57 -20.96 26.95
C ALA A 39 5.29 -20.09 25.91
N ALA A 40 6.43 -20.55 25.37
CA ALA A 40 7.14 -19.83 24.31
C ALA A 40 6.31 -19.74 23.02
N VAL A 41 5.61 -20.82 22.64
CA VAL A 41 4.72 -20.86 21.47
C VAL A 41 3.47 -20.00 21.67
N LEU A 42 2.88 -20.00 22.87
CA LEU A 42 1.74 -19.13 23.21
C LEU A 42 2.12 -17.64 23.23
N VAL A 43 3.34 -17.29 23.67
CA VAL A 43 3.87 -15.92 23.56
C VAL A 43 4.17 -15.54 22.10
N ALA A 44 4.54 -16.50 21.25
CA ALA A 44 4.71 -16.27 19.81
C ALA A 44 3.38 -16.10 19.06
N LYS A 45 2.29 -16.73 19.55
CA LYS A 45 0.94 -16.64 19.00
C LYS A 45 0.08 -15.54 19.62
N ARG A 46 0.61 -14.70 20.53
CA ARG A 46 -0.09 -13.47 20.89
C ARG A 46 -0.20 -12.61 19.62
N PRO A 47 -1.41 -12.36 19.08
CA PRO A 47 -1.55 -11.30 18.08
C PRO A 47 -0.95 -10.04 18.70
N PRO A 48 -0.26 -9.20 17.90
CA PRO A 48 0.27 -7.95 18.42
C PRO A 48 -0.85 -7.27 19.19
N ARG A 49 -0.61 -7.04 20.49
CA ARG A 49 -1.51 -6.30 21.37
C ARG A 49 -1.82 -5.03 20.60
N ARG A 50 -3.06 -4.90 20.11
CA ARG A 50 -3.54 -3.71 19.39
C ARG A 50 -3.02 -2.53 20.17
N ALA A 51 -2.16 -1.73 19.53
CA ALA A 51 -1.94 -0.37 19.98
C ALA A 51 -3.29 0.33 19.78
N THR A 52 -4.18 0.17 20.76
CA THR A 52 -5.21 1.16 21.06
C THR A 52 -4.44 2.43 21.40
N GLY A 53 -4.42 3.32 20.43
CA GLY A 53 -3.61 4.51 20.45
C GLY A 53 -3.22 4.81 19.02
N TRP A 54 -4.08 5.56 18.34
CA TRP A 54 -3.61 6.55 17.39
C TRP A 54 -2.50 7.32 18.11
N GLY A 55 -1.25 6.95 17.82
CA GLY A 55 -0.10 7.67 18.30
C GLY A 55 -0.24 9.08 17.76
N ALA A 56 -0.27 10.05 18.67
CA ALA A 56 -0.13 11.46 18.37
C ALA A 56 0.98 11.63 17.30
N GLY A 57 0.59 11.91 16.05
CA GLY A 57 1.53 11.89 14.94
C GLY A 57 0.90 12.13 13.58
N TRP A 58 -0.31 11.62 13.32
CA TRP A 58 -1.03 12.02 12.10
C TRP A 58 -1.84 13.28 12.35
N LYS A 59 -1.17 14.43 12.22
CA LYS A 59 -1.79 15.62 11.67
C LYS A 59 -1.11 15.84 10.34
N PRO A 60 -1.81 15.76 9.19
CA PRO A 60 -1.23 16.24 7.95
C PRO A 60 -0.72 17.67 8.24
N ALA A 61 0.53 17.95 7.92
CA ALA A 61 1.06 19.31 7.96
C ALA A 61 0.37 20.07 6.83
N ILE A 62 -0.87 20.52 7.08
CA ILE A 62 -1.67 21.33 6.16
C ILE A 62 -1.01 22.70 6.10
N GLN A 63 0.10 22.82 5.36
CA GLN A 63 0.65 24.13 4.99
C GLN A 63 -0.11 24.75 3.81
N HIS A 64 -1.00 23.98 3.15
CA HIS A 64 -2.00 24.51 2.23
C HIS A 64 -3.35 23.91 2.58
N GLN A 65 -4.30 24.76 2.93
CA GLN A 65 -5.71 24.41 3.02
C GLN A 65 -6.08 23.70 1.71
N GLU A 66 -6.60 22.47 1.80
CA GLU A 66 -7.15 21.81 0.61
C GLU A 66 -8.16 22.77 0.01
N LEU A 67 -8.07 22.99 -1.31
CA LEU A 67 -9.16 23.66 -2.01
C LEU A 67 -10.44 22.88 -1.70
N PRO A 68 -11.57 23.56 -1.46
CA PRO A 68 -12.82 22.86 -1.27
C PRO A 68 -13.08 21.95 -2.49
N PRO A 69 -13.71 20.78 -2.30
CA PRO A 69 -14.08 19.93 -3.42
C PRO A 69 -14.90 20.77 -4.42
N PRO A 70 -14.66 20.62 -5.73
CA PRO A 70 -15.40 21.38 -6.72
C PRO A 70 -16.90 21.11 -6.55
N PRO A 71 -17.76 22.14 -6.68
CA PRO A 71 -19.20 22.00 -6.47
C PRO A 71 -19.86 21.05 -7.47
N GLN A 72 -19.18 20.77 -8.59
CA GLN A 72 -19.54 19.75 -9.57
C GLN A 72 -18.29 18.93 -9.86
N ASP A 73 -18.19 17.74 -9.27
CA ASP A 73 -17.17 16.75 -9.61
C ASP A 73 -17.85 15.63 -10.40
N PRO A 74 -17.71 15.59 -11.74
CA PRO A 74 -18.42 14.61 -12.55
C PRO A 74 -17.98 13.20 -12.18
N GLU A 75 -18.90 12.24 -12.29
CA GLU A 75 -18.54 10.83 -12.22
C GLU A 75 -18.07 10.33 -13.59
N MET A 76 -17.13 9.39 -13.56
CA MET A 76 -16.71 8.60 -14.70
C MET A 76 -16.73 7.12 -14.34
N LEU A 77 -16.88 6.28 -15.37
CA LEU A 77 -16.66 4.85 -15.25
C LEU A 77 -15.15 4.58 -15.32
N TYR A 78 -14.62 3.96 -14.28
CA TYR A 78 -13.22 3.61 -14.15
C TYR A 78 -13.08 2.08 -14.14
N GLY A 79 -12.67 1.55 -15.28
CA GLY A 79 -12.42 0.12 -15.45
C GLY A 79 -11.07 -0.32 -14.89
N GLU A 80 -10.80 -1.61 -15.06
CA GLU A 80 -9.51 -2.18 -14.71
C GLU A 80 -8.36 -1.49 -15.47
N PRO A 81 -7.31 -1.04 -14.76
CA PRO A 81 -6.19 -0.34 -15.40
C PRO A 81 -5.40 -1.23 -16.36
N LEU A 82 -5.16 -0.70 -17.56
CA LEU A 82 -4.26 -1.27 -18.57
C LEU A 82 -3.01 -0.40 -18.68
N VAL A 83 -1.83 -1.01 -18.89
CA VAL A 83 -0.57 -0.26 -18.94
C VAL A 83 -0.50 0.66 -20.17
N GLU A 84 -1.10 0.22 -21.27
CA GLU A 84 -1.14 0.90 -22.56
C GLU A 84 -1.88 2.24 -22.48
N THR A 85 -2.86 2.35 -21.57
CA THR A 85 -3.60 3.59 -21.32
C THR A 85 -2.67 4.72 -20.88
N PHE A 86 -1.58 4.40 -20.17
CA PHE A 86 -0.60 5.36 -19.68
C PHE A 86 0.52 5.68 -20.68
N ALA A 87 0.77 4.78 -21.64
CA ALA A 87 1.80 4.96 -22.66
C ALA A 87 1.53 6.13 -23.60
N SER A 88 0.27 6.57 -23.71
CA SER A 88 -0.13 7.70 -24.55
C SER A 88 0.43 9.04 -24.08
N HIS A 89 0.94 9.15 -22.84
CA HIS A 89 1.25 10.39 -22.12
C HIS A 89 0.12 11.45 -22.12
N ALA A 90 -1.04 11.12 -22.69
CA ALA A 90 -2.21 11.95 -22.60
C ALA A 90 -2.69 11.84 -21.14
N PRO A 91 -2.87 12.96 -20.43
CA PRO A 91 -3.52 12.89 -19.14
C PRO A 91 -4.88 12.21 -19.39
N PRO A 92 -5.21 11.10 -18.72
CA PRO A 92 -6.55 10.55 -18.78
C PRO A 92 -7.51 11.71 -18.59
N LEU A 93 -8.52 11.77 -19.45
CA LEU A 93 -9.52 12.85 -19.53
C LEU A 93 -9.10 14.08 -20.36
N ALA A 94 -7.97 14.07 -21.07
CA ALA A 94 -7.65 15.09 -22.09
C ALA A 94 -8.79 15.24 -23.13
N ASP A 95 -9.40 14.10 -23.47
CA ASP A 95 -10.48 13.99 -24.46
C ASP A 95 -11.85 14.42 -23.91
N LEU A 96 -11.97 14.63 -22.58
CA LEU A 96 -13.19 15.16 -22.00
C LEU A 96 -13.28 16.67 -22.22
N ALA A 97 -14.34 17.09 -22.92
CA ALA A 97 -14.69 18.48 -23.13
C ALA A 97 -15.21 19.13 -21.83
N LEU A 98 -14.28 19.44 -20.92
CA LEU A 98 -14.56 20.12 -19.65
C LEU A 98 -14.38 21.64 -19.79
N PRO A 99 -15.24 22.46 -19.15
CA PRO A 99 -15.00 23.90 -19.05
C PRO A 99 -13.63 24.19 -18.42
N PRO A 100 -12.83 25.14 -18.96
CA PRO A 100 -11.48 25.42 -18.46
C PRO A 100 -11.43 25.76 -16.96
N ALA A 101 -12.44 26.48 -16.47
CA ALA A 101 -12.55 26.82 -15.05
C ALA A 101 -12.75 25.57 -14.16
N LEU A 102 -13.58 24.63 -14.59
CA LEU A 102 -13.80 23.37 -13.88
C LEU A 102 -12.53 22.49 -13.90
N ARG A 103 -11.84 22.44 -15.05
CA ARG A 103 -10.57 21.72 -15.18
C ARG A 103 -9.52 22.24 -14.19
N GLY A 104 -9.40 23.56 -14.05
CA GLY A 104 -8.48 24.17 -13.07
C GLY A 104 -8.84 23.85 -11.61
N GLN A 105 -10.13 23.78 -11.29
CA GLN A 105 -10.59 23.42 -9.94
C GLN A 105 -10.31 21.94 -9.63
N LEU A 106 -10.65 21.03 -10.56
CA LEU A 106 -10.37 19.60 -10.42
C LEU A 106 -8.87 19.34 -10.24
N ASP A 107 -8.04 19.98 -11.06
CA ASP A 107 -6.59 19.84 -10.99
C ASP A 107 -6.01 20.38 -9.68
N GLY A 108 -6.46 21.57 -9.23
CA GLY A 108 -6.04 22.15 -7.96
C GLY A 108 -6.43 21.27 -6.76
N PHE A 109 -7.65 20.70 -6.79
CA PHE A 109 -8.11 19.78 -5.75
C PHE A 109 -7.30 18.48 -5.74
N ALA A 110 -7.10 17.89 -6.92
CA ALA A 110 -6.30 16.68 -7.11
C ALA A 110 -4.84 16.86 -6.66
N LEU A 111 -4.22 18.02 -6.94
CA LEU A 111 -2.87 18.35 -6.50
C LEU A 111 -2.77 18.39 -4.97
N GLY A 112 -3.78 18.93 -4.29
CA GLY A 112 -3.88 18.93 -2.83
C GLY A 112 -3.89 17.51 -2.25
N ARG A 113 -4.71 16.62 -2.81
CA ARG A 113 -4.77 15.21 -2.42
C ARG A 113 -3.46 14.48 -2.69
N ALA A 114 -2.91 14.65 -3.89
CA ALA A 114 -1.68 14.02 -4.31
C ALA A 114 -0.52 14.39 -3.39
N LYS A 115 -0.39 15.68 -3.04
CA LYS A 115 0.62 16.15 -2.09
C LYS A 115 0.51 15.39 -0.76
N ARG A 116 -0.68 15.31 -0.17
CA ARG A 116 -0.87 14.65 1.12
C ARG A 116 -0.57 13.15 1.07
N ILE A 117 -0.93 12.48 -0.02
CA ILE A 117 -0.65 11.06 -0.21
C ILE A 117 0.86 10.83 -0.38
N VAL A 118 1.53 11.64 -1.19
CA VAL A 118 2.98 11.50 -1.47
C VAL A 118 3.85 11.86 -0.25
N GLU A 119 3.38 12.77 0.59
CA GLU A 119 4.04 13.20 1.83
C GLU A 119 3.64 12.36 3.05
N ALA A 120 2.71 11.41 2.91
CA ALA A 120 2.27 10.57 4.00
C ALA A 120 3.44 9.72 4.54
N PRO A 121 3.78 9.83 5.84
CA PRO A 121 4.79 8.99 6.45
C PRO A 121 4.26 7.55 6.59
N ASP A 122 5.18 6.58 6.59
CA ASP A 122 4.90 5.19 6.96
C ASP A 122 3.77 4.50 6.16
N LEU A 123 3.56 4.89 4.90
CA LEU A 123 2.52 4.33 4.01
C LEU A 123 2.48 2.80 3.99
N LEU A 124 3.63 2.15 3.81
CA LEU A 124 3.70 0.68 3.78
C LEU A 124 3.26 0.06 5.11
N THR A 125 3.59 0.72 6.24
CA THR A 125 3.14 0.28 7.57
C THR A 125 1.64 0.46 7.72
N HIS A 126 1.07 1.55 7.18
CA HIS A 126 -0.38 1.77 7.14
C HIS A 126 -1.09 0.66 6.37
N ALA A 127 -0.68 0.39 5.13
CA ALA A 127 -1.28 -0.68 4.32
C ALA A 127 -1.11 -2.06 4.99
N ALA A 128 0.04 -2.35 5.58
CA ALA A 128 0.29 -3.61 6.29
C ALA A 128 -0.52 -3.75 7.59
N ALA A 129 -0.98 -2.64 8.18
CA ALA A 129 -1.81 -2.66 9.37
C ALA A 129 -3.29 -2.94 9.06
N ASP A 130 -3.73 -2.70 7.82
CA ASP A 130 -5.08 -3.01 7.36
C ASP A 130 -5.13 -4.35 6.61
N SER A 131 -5.99 -5.25 7.08
CA SER A 131 -6.16 -6.59 6.51
C SER A 131 -6.79 -6.58 5.12
N GLU A 132 -7.55 -5.54 4.77
CA GLU A 132 -8.11 -5.42 3.42
C GLU A 132 -7.12 -4.80 2.42
N SER A 133 -6.22 -3.92 2.88
CA SER A 133 -5.32 -3.16 2.00
C SER A 133 -4.05 -3.91 1.60
N TRP A 134 -3.39 -4.64 2.50
CA TRP A 134 -2.14 -5.34 2.17
C TRP A 134 -2.28 -6.36 1.02
N PRO A 135 -3.32 -7.21 0.96
CA PRO A 135 -3.50 -8.13 -0.16
C PRO A 135 -3.62 -7.43 -1.52
N GLN A 136 -4.26 -6.26 -1.55
CA GLN A 136 -4.38 -5.47 -2.79
C GLN A 136 -3.05 -4.89 -3.24
N VAL A 137 -2.19 -4.52 -2.28
CA VAL A 137 -0.81 -4.09 -2.57
C VAL A 137 -0.01 -5.23 -3.17
N GLU A 138 -0.07 -6.42 -2.57
CA GLU A 138 0.63 -7.60 -3.08
C GLU A 138 0.16 -7.97 -4.49
N GLU A 139 -1.14 -7.94 -4.73
CA GLU A 139 -1.72 -8.21 -6.05
C GLU A 139 -1.32 -7.15 -7.09
N ALA A 140 -1.39 -5.86 -6.76
CA ALA A 140 -0.96 -4.77 -7.65
C ALA A 140 0.52 -4.90 -8.02
N VAL A 141 1.39 -5.24 -7.05
CA VAL A 141 2.81 -5.48 -7.30
C VAL A 141 3.02 -6.68 -8.22
N ALA A 142 2.34 -7.80 -7.96
CA ALA A 142 2.42 -8.99 -8.80
C ALA A 142 2.01 -8.68 -10.25
N ARG A 143 0.92 -7.94 -10.45
CA ARG A 143 0.45 -7.49 -11.77
C ARG A 143 1.47 -6.57 -12.46
N ALA A 144 2.09 -5.64 -11.73
CA ALA A 144 3.10 -4.74 -12.29
C ALA A 144 4.38 -5.48 -12.71
N LEU A 145 4.82 -6.46 -11.93
CA LEU A 145 5.94 -7.33 -12.30
C LEU A 145 5.60 -8.18 -13.53
N ALA A 146 4.39 -8.72 -13.61
CA ALA A 146 3.94 -9.48 -14.78
C ALA A 146 3.94 -8.63 -16.07
N VAL A 147 3.55 -7.36 -15.97
CA VAL A 147 3.64 -6.40 -17.08
C VAL A 147 5.11 -6.20 -17.50
N ALA A 148 6.02 -5.97 -16.54
CA ALA A 148 7.43 -5.82 -16.84
C ALA A 148 8.01 -7.06 -17.55
N GLU A 149 7.66 -8.25 -17.07
CA GLU A 149 8.08 -9.54 -17.66
C GLU A 149 7.51 -9.74 -19.07
N ALA A 150 6.23 -9.42 -19.29
CA ALA A 150 5.58 -9.49 -20.60
C ALA A 150 6.25 -8.56 -21.64
N HIS A 151 6.82 -7.44 -21.19
CA HIS A 151 7.59 -6.51 -22.00
C HIS A 151 9.11 -6.78 -22.01
N HIS A 152 9.53 -8.00 -21.62
CA HIS A 152 10.93 -8.44 -21.66
C HIS A 152 11.89 -7.59 -20.82
N VAL A 153 11.42 -7.05 -19.69
CA VAL A 153 12.29 -6.41 -18.70
C VAL A 153 12.96 -7.48 -17.86
N GLU A 154 14.27 -7.58 -17.94
CA GLU A 154 15.05 -8.51 -17.10
C GLU A 154 15.47 -7.80 -15.81
N VAL A 155 14.97 -8.30 -14.67
CA VAL A 155 15.30 -7.76 -13.34
C VAL A 155 16.31 -8.68 -12.65
N GLY A 156 17.47 -8.12 -12.31
CA GLY A 156 18.51 -8.82 -11.56
C GLY A 156 18.12 -9.09 -10.11
N GLY A 157 18.67 -10.17 -9.54
CA GLY A 157 18.35 -10.61 -8.18
C GLY A 157 18.57 -9.55 -7.10
N ASP A 158 19.62 -8.73 -7.24
CA ASP A 158 19.99 -7.72 -6.24
C ASP A 158 19.08 -6.48 -6.28
N GLY A 159 18.49 -6.16 -7.43
CA GLY A 159 17.62 -4.98 -7.57
C GLY A 159 16.13 -5.27 -7.55
N LYS A 160 15.72 -6.55 -7.67
CA LYS A 160 14.32 -6.97 -7.52
C LYS A 160 13.69 -6.51 -6.20
N PRO A 161 14.34 -6.58 -5.02
CA PRO A 161 13.75 -6.10 -3.78
C PRO A 161 13.45 -4.59 -3.78
N ARG A 162 14.31 -3.77 -4.40
CA ARG A 162 14.10 -2.32 -4.51
C ARG A 162 12.96 -1.99 -5.47
N LEU A 163 12.89 -2.69 -6.60
CA LEU A 163 11.78 -2.56 -7.53
C LEU A 163 10.45 -2.92 -6.85
N VAL A 164 10.40 -4.07 -6.15
CA VAL A 164 9.22 -4.51 -5.40
C VAL A 164 8.81 -3.46 -4.35
N GLN A 165 9.77 -2.91 -3.61
CA GLN A 165 9.49 -1.87 -2.62
C GLN A 165 8.94 -0.59 -3.26
N ALA A 166 9.50 -0.16 -4.39
CA ALA A 166 9.03 1.01 -5.13
C ALA A 166 7.60 0.79 -5.66
N LEU A 167 7.32 -0.37 -6.24
CA LEU A 167 5.98 -0.75 -6.71
C LEU A 167 4.98 -0.87 -5.56
N ALA A 168 5.38 -1.43 -4.42
CA ALA A 168 4.51 -1.53 -3.24
C ALA A 168 4.15 -0.15 -2.69
N LEU A 169 5.11 0.79 -2.69
CA LEU A 169 4.86 2.17 -2.30
C LEU A 169 3.87 2.85 -3.27
N CYS A 170 4.06 2.66 -4.58
CA CYS A 170 3.13 3.15 -5.60
C CYS A 170 1.71 2.59 -5.42
N ALA A 171 1.59 1.27 -5.26
CA ALA A 171 0.30 0.62 -5.04
C ALA A 171 -0.38 1.11 -3.76
N THR A 172 0.39 1.31 -2.69
CA THR A 172 -0.14 1.82 -1.43
C THR A 172 -0.66 3.25 -1.54
N GLN A 173 -0.04 4.10 -2.37
CA GLN A 173 -0.55 5.44 -2.64
C GLN A 173 -1.93 5.39 -3.32
N GLY A 174 -2.13 4.45 -4.26
CA GLY A 174 -3.43 4.18 -4.88
C GLY A 174 -4.47 3.66 -3.90
N VAL A 175 -4.08 2.71 -3.05
CA VAL A 175 -4.91 2.19 -1.95
C VAL A 175 -5.38 3.31 -1.03
N LEU A 176 -4.47 4.20 -0.60
CA LEU A 176 -4.82 5.31 0.28
C LEU A 176 -5.80 6.29 -0.38
N LEU A 177 -5.64 6.55 -1.68
CA LEU A 177 -6.59 7.35 -2.44
C LEU A 177 -7.99 6.72 -2.44
N ALA A 178 -8.08 5.40 -2.66
CA ALA A 178 -9.35 4.67 -2.64
C ALA A 178 -9.99 4.68 -1.24
N GLU A 179 -9.19 4.50 -0.19
CA GLU A 179 -9.66 4.59 1.20
C GLU A 179 -10.25 5.97 1.50
N TRP A 180 -9.57 7.06 1.14
CA TRP A 180 -10.09 8.42 1.35
C TRP A 180 -11.37 8.68 0.58
N ARG A 181 -11.44 8.22 -0.67
CA ARG A 181 -12.69 8.27 -1.44
C ARG A 181 -13.81 7.55 -0.70
N GLN A 182 -13.58 6.33 -0.22
CA GLN A 182 -14.61 5.55 0.46
C GLN A 182 -15.01 6.12 1.83
N LEU A 183 -14.12 6.89 2.47
CA LEU A 183 -14.47 7.66 3.68
C LEU A 183 -15.44 8.80 3.38
N GLU A 184 -15.33 9.42 2.21
CA GLU A 184 -16.18 10.54 1.79
C GLU A 184 -17.49 10.05 1.17
N ASP A 185 -17.39 9.11 0.23
CA ASP A 185 -18.49 8.68 -0.64
C ASP A 185 -19.16 7.38 -0.15
N GLY A 186 -18.55 6.67 0.81
CA GLY A 186 -19.01 5.37 1.27
C GLY A 186 -18.59 4.23 0.33
N ALA A 187 -19.43 3.20 0.22
CA ALA A 187 -19.13 2.03 -0.61
C ALA A 187 -19.12 2.40 -2.10
N THR A 188 -18.14 1.85 -2.83
CA THR A 188 -18.01 2.09 -4.27
C THR A 188 -19.22 1.54 -5.03
N VAL A 189 -19.81 2.35 -5.90
CA VAL A 189 -20.86 1.92 -6.84
C VAL A 189 -20.20 1.35 -8.09
N TRP A 190 -20.68 0.19 -8.56
CA TRP A 190 -20.14 -0.53 -9.72
C TRP A 190 -21.16 -0.61 -10.85
N ASP A 191 -20.67 -0.50 -12.08
CA ASP A 191 -21.39 -0.75 -13.33
C ASP A 191 -20.63 -1.82 -14.12
N GLY A 192 -21.07 -3.08 -13.98
CA GLY A 192 -20.29 -4.23 -14.43
C GLY A 192 -18.94 -4.31 -13.71
N SER A 193 -17.84 -4.28 -14.47
CA SER A 193 -16.46 -4.26 -13.95
C SER A 193 -15.88 -2.85 -13.81
N ALA A 194 -16.67 -1.80 -14.02
CA ALA A 194 -16.21 -0.42 -13.88
C ALA A 194 -16.74 0.21 -12.59
N ALA A 195 -15.86 0.85 -11.83
CA ALA A 195 -16.23 1.63 -10.66
C ALA A 195 -16.72 3.02 -11.10
N ARG A 196 -17.78 3.53 -10.46
CA ARG A 196 -18.11 4.96 -10.54
C ARG A 196 -17.16 5.72 -9.64
N VAL A 197 -16.31 6.55 -10.24
CA VAL A 197 -15.34 7.40 -9.55
C VAL A 197 -15.47 8.86 -9.97
N ARG A 198 -15.06 9.79 -9.11
CA ARG A 198 -15.02 11.21 -9.46
C ARG A 198 -13.87 11.49 -10.42
N LEU A 199 -14.03 12.47 -11.31
CA LEU A 199 -12.94 12.92 -12.18
C LEU A 199 -11.74 13.35 -11.35
N SER A 200 -11.94 14.01 -10.20
CA SER A 200 -10.83 14.41 -9.33
C SER A 200 -9.97 13.25 -8.84
N ASP A 201 -10.53 12.06 -8.67
CA ASP A 201 -9.77 10.86 -8.27
C ASP A 201 -8.84 10.42 -9.41
N ALA A 202 -9.31 10.46 -10.66
CA ALA A 202 -8.49 10.18 -11.83
C ALA A 202 -7.36 11.22 -12.01
N TYR A 203 -7.65 12.51 -11.79
CA TYR A 203 -6.61 13.55 -11.76
C TYR A 203 -5.61 13.31 -10.63
N ALA A 204 -6.06 12.87 -9.45
CA ALA A 204 -5.17 12.61 -8.32
C ALA A 204 -4.19 11.47 -8.62
N ILE A 205 -4.64 10.38 -9.26
CA ILE A 205 -3.77 9.28 -9.71
C ILE A 205 -2.61 9.81 -10.56
N LEU A 206 -2.90 10.72 -11.50
CA LEU A 206 -1.86 11.32 -12.34
C LEU A 206 -0.88 12.17 -11.55
N ARG A 207 -1.38 13.04 -10.68
CA ARG A 207 -0.53 13.92 -9.88
C ARG A 207 0.35 13.13 -8.90
N ILE A 208 -0.17 12.05 -8.35
CA ILE A 208 0.61 11.10 -7.54
C ILE A 208 1.67 10.43 -8.41
N ALA A 209 1.31 9.94 -9.60
CA ALA A 209 2.25 9.28 -10.50
C ALA A 209 3.40 10.20 -10.93
N GLU A 210 3.11 11.44 -11.35
CA GLU A 210 4.12 12.44 -11.72
C GLU A 210 5.09 12.73 -10.56
N ALA A 211 4.55 12.89 -9.34
CA ALA A 211 5.36 13.17 -8.16
C ALA A 211 6.20 11.95 -7.72
N SER A 212 5.62 10.75 -7.81
CA SER A 212 6.27 9.49 -7.44
C SER A 212 7.33 9.06 -8.45
N GLN A 213 7.10 9.23 -9.75
CA GLN A 213 8.09 8.93 -10.79
C GLN A 213 9.40 9.67 -10.52
N ARG A 214 9.35 10.98 -10.29
CA ARG A 214 10.56 11.79 -10.02
C ARG A 214 11.38 11.28 -8.83
N ARG A 215 10.73 10.72 -7.81
CA ARG A 215 11.37 10.22 -6.60
C ARG A 215 11.87 8.79 -6.74
N LEU A 216 11.14 7.95 -7.47
CA LEU A 216 11.34 6.50 -7.52
C LEU A 216 12.10 6.02 -8.76
N LEU A 217 12.36 6.90 -9.73
CA LEU A 217 13.18 6.58 -10.91
C LEU A 217 14.47 5.81 -10.54
N PRO A 218 15.29 6.24 -9.55
CA PRO A 218 16.49 5.48 -9.19
C PRO A 218 16.19 4.04 -8.75
N ASP A 219 15.14 3.83 -7.97
CA ASP A 219 14.78 2.52 -7.42
C ASP A 219 14.13 1.60 -8.46
N LEU A 220 13.38 2.17 -9.41
CA LEU A 220 12.81 1.43 -10.55
C LEU A 220 13.94 0.87 -11.44
N PHE A 221 14.97 1.68 -11.70
CA PHE A 221 16.08 1.30 -12.58
C PHE A 221 17.20 0.53 -11.86
N ALA A 222 17.27 0.57 -10.53
CA ALA A 222 18.36 -0.03 -9.74
C ALA A 222 18.58 -1.55 -9.96
N GLY A 223 17.60 -2.26 -10.54
CA GLY A 223 17.65 -3.69 -10.78
C GLY A 223 17.48 -4.13 -12.22
N VAL A 224 17.36 -3.22 -13.18
CA VAL A 224 17.04 -3.58 -14.57
C VAL A 224 18.33 -3.90 -15.31
N LEU A 225 18.51 -5.17 -15.63
CA LEU A 225 19.65 -5.68 -16.41
C LEU A 225 19.45 -5.42 -17.91
N ARG A 226 18.21 -5.56 -18.37
CA ARG A 226 17.82 -5.33 -19.75
C ARG A 226 16.42 -4.74 -19.81
N ARG A 227 16.22 -3.74 -20.66
CA ARG A 227 14.90 -3.19 -20.99
C ARG A 227 14.47 -3.68 -22.37
N GLY A 228 13.18 -4.01 -22.52
CA GLY A 228 12.57 -4.13 -23.84
C GLY A 228 12.73 -2.82 -24.61
N ALA A 229 12.92 -2.90 -25.93
CA ALA A 229 13.15 -1.71 -26.75
C ALA A 229 11.93 -0.77 -26.79
N GLU A 230 10.73 -1.33 -26.65
CA GLU A 230 9.45 -0.65 -26.84
C GLU A 230 8.72 -0.31 -25.52
N PHE A 231 9.33 -0.58 -24.36
CA PHE A 231 8.66 -0.41 -23.06
C PHE A 231 9.38 0.60 -22.17
N GLU A 232 8.62 1.62 -21.75
CA GLU A 232 9.09 2.60 -20.78
C GLU A 232 8.79 2.13 -19.36
N LEU A 233 9.84 1.78 -18.60
CA LEU A 233 9.72 1.28 -17.23
C LEU A 233 9.00 2.25 -16.28
N SER A 234 9.07 3.56 -16.56
CA SER A 234 8.39 4.59 -15.77
C SER A 234 6.87 4.40 -15.74
N LEU A 235 6.28 3.71 -16.73
CA LEU A 235 4.86 3.39 -16.83
C LEU A 235 4.39 2.43 -15.73
N LEU A 236 5.31 1.68 -15.12
CA LEU A 236 4.97 0.83 -13.96
C LEU A 236 4.51 1.65 -12.75
N VAL A 237 4.91 2.92 -12.64
CA VAL A 237 4.49 3.80 -11.54
C VAL A 237 3.00 4.14 -11.61
N PRO A 238 2.50 4.82 -12.67
CA PRO A 238 1.07 5.11 -12.78
C PRO A 238 0.24 3.82 -12.81
N TYR A 239 0.74 2.76 -13.43
CA TYR A 239 0.06 1.46 -13.45
C TYR A 239 -0.12 0.86 -12.05
N ALA A 240 0.95 0.81 -11.23
CA ALA A 240 0.86 0.27 -9.87
C ALA A 240 -0.06 1.10 -8.97
N ILE A 241 -0.02 2.44 -9.08
CA ILE A 241 -0.94 3.33 -8.36
C ILE A 241 -2.39 3.05 -8.78
N ALA A 242 -2.65 3.03 -10.08
CA ALA A 242 -3.98 2.79 -10.62
C ALA A 242 -4.53 1.42 -10.23
N GLN A 243 -3.69 0.37 -10.25
CA GLN A 243 -4.07 -0.97 -9.83
C GLN A 243 -4.39 -1.03 -8.33
N GLY A 244 -3.53 -0.45 -7.48
CA GLY A 244 -3.80 -0.37 -6.04
C GLY A 244 -5.11 0.34 -5.72
N PHE A 245 -5.39 1.44 -6.43
CA PHE A 245 -6.67 2.15 -6.34
C PHE A 245 -7.85 1.25 -6.75
N TYR A 246 -7.83 0.70 -7.96
CA TYR A 246 -8.91 -0.13 -8.49
C TYR A 246 -9.22 -1.36 -7.63
N LEU A 247 -8.19 -2.07 -7.19
CA LEU A 247 -8.32 -3.24 -6.33
C LEU A 247 -8.91 -2.86 -4.97
N ARG A 248 -8.46 -1.76 -4.36
CA ARG A 248 -8.97 -1.31 -3.06
C ARG A 248 -10.43 -0.84 -3.12
N LEU A 249 -10.93 -0.37 -4.26
CA LEU A 249 -12.33 0.02 -4.43
C LEU A 249 -13.33 -1.12 -4.24
N HIS A 250 -12.90 -2.38 -4.40
CA HIS A 250 -13.74 -3.56 -4.14
C HIS A 250 -13.89 -3.87 -2.64
N GLY A 251 -13.01 -3.32 -1.81
CA GLY A 251 -13.04 -3.46 -0.36
C GLY A 251 -14.15 -2.62 0.29
N ASN A 252 -14.37 -2.87 1.57
CA ASN A 252 -15.32 -2.09 2.35
C ASN A 252 -14.75 -0.70 2.65
N PRO A 253 -15.63 0.31 2.83
CA PRO A 253 -15.20 1.58 3.38
C PRO A 253 -14.44 1.39 4.69
N PRO A 254 -13.25 2.01 4.84
CA PRO A 254 -12.48 1.86 6.05
C PRO A 254 -13.29 2.40 7.23
N ARG A 255 -13.30 1.64 8.32
CA ARG A 255 -13.99 2.05 9.53
C ARG A 255 -13.20 3.17 10.18
N VAL A 256 -13.69 4.40 10.11
CA VAL A 256 -13.22 5.44 11.03
C VAL A 256 -13.61 4.96 12.43
N ALA A 257 -12.64 4.60 13.27
CA ALA A 257 -12.91 4.48 14.68
C ALA A 257 -13.46 5.83 15.12
N ALA A 258 -14.74 5.89 15.50
CA ALA A 258 -15.37 7.10 16.01
C ALA A 258 -14.44 7.73 17.07
N ALA A 259 -14.20 9.02 16.90
CA ALA A 259 -13.42 9.85 17.82
C ALA A 259 -14.06 9.92 19.20
#